data_AF-A0A3D8TK96-F1
#
_entry.id   AF-A0A3D8TK96-F1
#
_cell.length_a   1.000
_cell.length_b   1.000
_cell.length_c   1.000
_cell.angle_alpha   90.00
_cell.angle_beta   90.00
_cell.angle_gamma   90.00
#
_symmetry.space_group_name_H-M   'P 1'
#
loop_
_entity.id
_entity.type
_entity.pdbx_description
1 polymer ?
#
loop_
_entity_poly.entity_id
_entity_poly.type
_entity_poly.pdbx_seq_one_letter_code
_entity_poly.pdbx_strand_id
1 'polypeptide(L)'
;MRIFISMLSFVMAVIGLVNQIQIADRIQINIFTISEQAMDIFGYIITIGMIIAGILYLCGKKSRKKSVCAVILWALLAFSGFFMEPVYDSFLFLRPITCTICSILALFVFIPKKQH
;
A
#
# COMPACT_ATOMS: atom_id res chain seq x y z
N MET A 1 17.90 -2.22 -2.30
CA MET A 1 16.66 -2.35 -1.49
C MET A 1 15.69 -1.17 -1.65
N ARG A 2 16.08 0.09 -1.43
CA ARG A 2 15.13 1.23 -1.50
C ARG A 2 14.36 1.35 -2.82
N ILE A 3 15.06 1.29 -3.95
CA ILE A 3 14.46 1.34 -5.29
C ILE A 3 13.49 0.18 -5.50
N PHE A 4 13.88 -1.03 -5.10
CA PHE A 4 13.04 -2.22 -5.21
C PHE A 4 11.73 -2.08 -4.42
N ILE A 5 11.80 -1.65 -3.14
CA ILE A 5 10.61 -1.47 -2.29
C ILE A 5 9.66 -0.42 -2.91
N SER A 6 10.21 0.70 -3.38
CA SER A 6 9.40 1.74 -4.01
C SER A 6 8.80 1.29 -5.36
N MET A 7 9.54 0.54 -6.17
CA MET A 7 9.02 -0.03 -7.42
C MET A 7 7.92 -1.06 -7.15
N LEU A 8 8.08 -1.92 -6.14
CA LEU A 8 7.06 -2.88 -5.73
C LEU A 8 5.76 -2.17 -5.33
N SER A 9 5.86 -1.12 -4.50
CA SER A 9 4.72 -0.28 -4.11
C SER A 9 4.03 0.36 -5.32
N PHE A 10 4.81 0.85 -6.29
CA PHE A 10 4.28 1.49 -7.48
C PHE A 10 3.58 0.49 -8.43
N VAL A 11 4.23 -0.64 -8.73
CA VAL A 11 3.69 -1.67 -9.62
C VAL A 11 2.37 -2.22 -9.06
N MET A 12 2.32 -2.50 -7.77
CA MET A 12 1.09 -3.00 -7.14
C MET A 12 -0.01 -1.96 -7.06
N ALA A 13 0.32 -0.67 -6.93
CA ALA A 13 -0.65 0.40 -7.05
C ALA A 13 -1.28 0.43 -8.46
N VAL A 14 -0.47 0.30 -9.51
CA VAL A 14 -0.96 0.28 -10.90
C VAL A 14 -1.81 -0.95 -11.17
N ILE A 15 -1.37 -2.15 -10.76
CA ILE A 15 -2.15 -3.39 -10.92
C ILE A 15 -3.47 -3.29 -10.17
N GLY A 16 -3.45 -2.80 -8.93
CA GLY A 16 -4.66 -2.60 -8.14
C GLY A 16 -5.63 -1.61 -8.80
N LEU A 17 -5.12 -0.51 -9.36
CA LEU A 17 -5.94 0.46 -10.09
C LEU A 17 -6.62 -0.15 -11.32
N VAL A 18 -5.86 -0.91 -12.13
CA VAL A 18 -6.41 -1.59 -13.32
C VAL A 18 -7.49 -2.59 -12.92
N ASN A 19 -7.23 -3.41 -11.91
CA ASN A 19 -8.21 -4.37 -11.40
C ASN A 19 -9.46 -3.68 -10.84
N GLN A 20 -9.31 -2.52 -10.20
CA GLN A 20 -10.43 -1.79 -9.65
C GLN A 20 -11.36 -1.27 -10.76
N ILE A 21 -10.79 -0.75 -11.85
CA ILE A 21 -11.54 -0.34 -13.03
C ILE A 21 -12.27 -1.53 -13.68
N GLN A 22 -11.68 -2.73 -13.65
CA GLN A 22 -12.28 -3.94 -14.23
C GLN A 22 -13.35 -4.60 -13.34
N ILE A 23 -13.32 -4.37 -12.03
CA ILE A 23 -14.20 -5.03 -11.04
C ILE A 23 -15.39 -4.13 -10.64
N ALA A 24 -15.46 -2.89 -11.14
CA ALA A 24 -16.54 -1.93 -10.85
C ALA A 24 -17.97 -2.49 -11.05
N ASP A 25 -18.15 -3.51 -11.90
CA ASP A 25 -19.44 -4.15 -12.18
C ASP A 25 -19.73 -5.43 -11.38
N ARG A 26 -18.84 -5.90 -10.49
CA ARG A 26 -19.07 -7.11 -9.68
C ARG A 26 -19.49 -6.75 -8.26
N ILE A 27 -20.51 -7.44 -7.75
CA ILE A 27 -21.03 -7.32 -6.38
C ILE A 27 -19.87 -7.49 -5.38
N GLN A 28 -19.60 -6.44 -4.63
CA GLN A 28 -18.51 -6.38 -3.65
C GLN A 28 -19.04 -6.75 -2.25
N ILE A 29 -18.82 -8.00 -1.81
CA ILE A 29 -19.34 -8.48 -0.51
C ILE A 29 -18.35 -8.15 0.62
N ASN A 30 -18.49 -7.01 1.28
CA ASN A 30 -17.62 -6.64 2.41
C ASN A 30 -18.14 -7.14 3.78
N ILE A 31 -17.23 -7.43 4.70
CA ILE A 31 -17.50 -7.92 6.07
C ILE A 31 -18.29 -6.90 6.90
N PHE A 32 -18.09 -5.60 6.62
CA PHE A 32 -18.67 -4.49 7.37
C PHE A 32 -19.86 -3.82 6.67
N THR A 33 -20.44 -4.42 5.61
CA THR A 33 -21.56 -3.83 4.84
C THR A 33 -21.29 -2.37 4.42
N ILE A 34 -20.05 -2.07 4.09
CA ILE A 34 -19.65 -0.74 3.61
C ILE A 34 -20.22 -0.55 2.20
N SER A 35 -20.68 0.66 1.88
CA SER A 35 -21.22 0.94 0.55
C SER A 35 -20.15 0.77 -0.53
N GLU A 36 -20.56 0.26 -1.69
CA GLU A 36 -19.67 0.06 -2.84
C GLU A 36 -18.95 1.36 -3.23
N GLN A 37 -19.67 2.49 -3.20
CA GLN A 37 -19.08 3.82 -3.46
C GLN A 37 -17.96 4.18 -2.48
N ALA A 38 -18.12 3.90 -1.18
CA ALA A 38 -17.09 4.18 -0.20
C ALA A 38 -15.86 3.29 -0.43
N MET A 39 -16.07 2.01 -0.74
CA MET A 39 -14.99 1.06 -1.03
C MET A 39 -14.19 1.47 -2.27
N ASP A 40 -14.88 1.96 -3.30
CA ASP A 40 -14.23 2.43 -4.52
C ASP A 40 -13.36 3.67 -4.24
N ILE A 41 -13.90 4.64 -3.50
CA ILE A 41 -13.13 5.82 -3.05
C ILE A 41 -11.91 5.39 -2.23
N PHE A 42 -12.06 4.44 -1.30
CA PHE A 42 -10.94 3.93 -0.51
C PHE A 42 -9.89 3.23 -1.37
N GLY A 43 -10.29 2.48 -2.40
CA GLY A 43 -9.36 1.87 -3.35
C GLY A 43 -8.48 2.89 -4.09
N TYR A 44 -9.07 4.04 -4.49
CA TYR A 44 -8.30 5.14 -5.08
C TYR A 44 -7.37 5.81 -4.06
N ILE A 45 -7.83 6.02 -2.83
CA ILE A 45 -7.00 6.57 -1.74
C ILE A 45 -5.80 5.67 -1.46
N ILE A 46 -6.02 4.35 -1.39
CA ILE A 46 -4.94 3.38 -1.17
C ILE A 46 -3.91 3.44 -2.30
N THR A 47 -4.38 3.44 -3.55
CA THR A 47 -3.55 3.52 -4.74
C THR A 47 -2.67 4.77 -4.73
N ILE A 48 -3.27 5.95 -4.52
CA ILE A 48 -2.55 7.23 -4.47
C ILE A 48 -1.57 7.25 -3.30
N GLY A 49 -2.00 6.75 -2.14
CA GLY A 49 -1.17 6.64 -0.94
C GLY A 49 0.07 5.78 -1.16
N MET A 50 -0.07 4.63 -1.84
CA MET A 50 1.04 3.74 -2.18
C MET A 50 2.07 4.42 -3.09
N ILE A 51 1.61 5.22 -4.06
CA ILE A 51 2.49 5.97 -4.97
C ILE A 51 3.25 7.04 -4.16
N ILE A 52 2.55 7.83 -3.35
CA ILE A 52 3.15 8.87 -2.50
C ILE A 52 4.17 8.26 -1.53
N ALA A 53 3.83 7.16 -0.86
CA ALA A 53 4.72 6.44 0.05
C ALA A 53 5.98 5.96 -0.68
N GLY A 54 5.83 5.39 -1.88
CA GLY A 54 6.95 4.97 -2.73
C GLY A 54 7.90 6.12 -3.07
N ILE A 55 7.37 7.27 -3.48
CA ILE A 55 8.15 8.48 -3.80
C ILE A 55 8.85 9.05 -2.55
N LEU A 56 8.13 9.13 -1.43
CA LEU A 56 8.69 9.59 -0.15
C LEU A 56 9.85 8.70 0.29
N TYR A 57 9.72 7.39 0.12
CA TYR A 57 10.77 6.43 0.49
C TYR A 57 12.02 6.53 -0.40
N LEU A 58 11.84 6.77 -1.71
CA LEU A 58 12.95 7.06 -2.64
C LEU A 58 13.68 8.35 -2.24
N CYS A 59 12.92 9.43 -2.03
CA CYS A 59 13.44 10.72 -1.58
C CYS A 59 14.10 10.65 -0.20
N GLY A 60 13.75 9.63 0.58
CA GLY A 60 14.27 9.36 1.90
C GLY A 60 15.76 9.02 1.99
N LYS A 61 16.46 8.80 0.86
CA LYS A 61 17.92 8.63 0.84
C LYS A 61 18.65 9.81 1.52
N LYS A 62 18.14 11.04 1.35
CA LYS A 62 18.72 12.26 1.92
C LYS A 62 18.17 12.61 3.31
N SER A 63 17.06 11.99 3.73
CA SER A 63 16.37 12.34 4.98
C SER A 63 15.69 11.14 5.61
N ARG A 64 16.15 10.77 6.81
CA ARG A 64 15.54 9.68 7.61
C ARG A 64 14.07 9.96 7.92
N LYS A 65 13.70 11.22 8.20
CA LYS A 65 12.31 11.62 8.48
C LYS A 65 11.35 11.24 7.35
N LYS A 66 11.71 11.54 6.09
CA LYS A 66 10.91 11.16 4.90
C LYS A 66 10.72 9.65 4.76
N SER A 67 11.79 8.90 5.03
CA SER A 67 11.72 7.45 4.99
C SER A 67 10.80 6.90 6.07
N VAL A 68 10.80 7.47 7.28
CA VAL A 68 9.89 7.08 8.38
C VAL A 68 8.44 7.43 8.06
N CYS A 69 8.19 8.62 7.52
CA CYS A 69 6.85 9.01 7.06
C CYS A 69 6.30 8.04 6.01
N ALA A 70 7.13 7.57 5.08
CA ALA A 70 6.71 6.57 4.11
C ALA A 70 6.29 5.24 4.76
N VAL A 71 7.04 4.78 5.78
CA VAL A 71 6.69 3.56 6.53
C VAL A 71 5.39 3.72 7.30
N ILE A 72 5.20 4.86 7.98
CA ILE A 72 3.95 5.16 8.70
C ILE A 72 2.79 5.18 7.71
N LEU A 73 2.97 5.81 6.55
CA LEU A 73 1.95 5.86 5.51
C LEU A 73 1.60 4.47 5.01
N TRP A 74 2.58 3.61 4.68
CA TRP A 74 2.31 2.22 4.30
C TRP A 74 1.60 1.44 5.41
N ALA A 75 1.96 1.62 6.68
CA ALA A 75 1.30 0.94 7.79
C ALA A 75 -0.18 1.36 7.93
N LEU A 76 -0.48 2.65 7.81
CA LEU A 76 -1.85 3.17 7.83
C LEU A 76 -2.67 2.64 6.65
N LEU A 77 -2.08 2.62 5.45
CA LEU A 77 -2.73 2.12 4.24
C LEU A 77 -2.97 0.60 4.29
N ALA A 78 -2.01 -0.15 4.85
CA ALA A 78 -2.19 -1.58 5.11
C ALA A 78 -3.37 -1.80 6.06
N PHE A 79 -3.36 -1.10 7.20
CA PHE A 79 -4.43 -1.19 8.18
C PHE A 79 -5.78 -0.85 7.55
N SER A 80 -5.92 0.30 6.90
CA SER A 80 -7.19 0.69 6.27
C SER A 80 -7.61 -0.26 5.16
N GLY A 81 -6.68 -0.73 4.33
CA GLY A 81 -6.98 -1.63 3.21
C GLY A 81 -7.48 -2.99 3.67
N PHE A 82 -6.98 -3.53 4.78
CA PHE A 82 -7.48 -4.79 5.35
C PHE A 82 -8.96 -4.73 5.78
N PHE A 83 -9.48 -3.55 6.15
CA PHE A 83 -10.88 -3.40 6.57
C PHE A 83 -11.80 -2.89 5.45
N MET A 84 -11.27 -2.11 4.51
CA MET A 84 -12.07 -1.34 3.55
C MET A 84 -12.11 -1.95 2.14
N GLU A 85 -11.14 -2.78 1.75
CA GLU A 85 -11.14 -3.34 0.39
C GLU A 85 -12.11 -4.52 0.22
N PRO A 86 -12.76 -4.63 -0.96
CA PRO A 86 -13.64 -5.73 -1.30
C PRO A 86 -12.90 -7.06 -1.33
N VAL A 87 -13.16 -7.89 -0.31
CA VAL A 87 -12.96 -9.35 -0.24
C VAL A 87 -11.52 -9.85 -0.44
N TYR A 88 -11.09 -10.72 0.48
CA TYR A 88 -9.86 -11.53 0.42
C TYR A 88 -9.69 -12.36 -0.87
N ASP A 89 -10.75 -12.51 -1.66
CA ASP A 89 -10.79 -13.32 -2.89
C ASP A 89 -10.48 -12.50 -4.16
N SER A 90 -10.37 -11.17 -4.03
CA SER A 90 -10.04 -10.29 -5.15
C SER A 90 -8.55 -9.95 -5.16
N PHE A 91 -7.98 -9.79 -6.36
CA PHE A 91 -6.60 -9.30 -6.54
C PHE A 91 -6.37 -7.90 -5.94
N LEU A 92 -7.43 -7.19 -5.55
CA LEU A 92 -7.35 -5.89 -4.89
C LEU A 92 -6.71 -6.02 -3.50
N PHE A 93 -6.97 -7.13 -2.81
CA PHE A 93 -6.42 -7.42 -1.48
C PHE A 93 -4.88 -7.51 -1.44
N LEU A 94 -4.23 -7.60 -2.61
CA LEU A 94 -2.78 -7.52 -2.71
C LEU A 94 -2.22 -6.13 -2.36
N ARG A 95 -3.01 -5.05 -2.44
CA ARG A 95 -2.56 -3.70 -2.07
C ARG A 95 -2.18 -3.58 -0.58
N PRO A 96 -3.05 -3.93 0.39
CA PRO A 96 -2.70 -3.88 1.82
C PRO A 96 -1.60 -4.87 2.20
N ILE A 97 -1.57 -6.05 1.58
CA ILE A 97 -0.46 -7.01 1.74
C ILE A 97 0.85 -6.38 1.29
N THR A 98 0.87 -5.74 0.12
CA THR A 98 2.06 -5.07 -0.40
C THR A 98 2.52 -3.93 0.49
N CYS A 99 1.59 -3.10 0.98
CA CYS A 99 1.89 -2.06 1.97
C CYS A 99 2.56 -2.64 3.23
N THR A 100 2.09 -3.79 3.70
CA THR A 100 2.67 -4.50 4.86
C THR A 100 4.08 -4.98 4.56
N ILE A 101 4.29 -5.63 3.41
CA ILE A 101 5.62 -6.10 2.96
C ILE A 101 6.58 -4.90 2.81
N CYS A 102 6.16 -3.82 2.16
CA CYS A 102 6.96 -2.61 2.00
C CYS A 102 7.34 -1.99 3.35
N SER A 103 6.42 -1.97 4.31
CA SER A 103 6.68 -1.49 5.67
C SER A 103 7.75 -2.34 6.37
N ILE A 104 7.59 -3.67 6.35
CA ILE A 104 8.52 -4.61 6.97
C ILE A 104 9.91 -4.50 6.34
N LEU A 105 10.00 -4.57 5.00
CA LEU A 105 11.26 -4.44 4.27
C LEU A 105 11.94 -3.09 4.54
N ALA A 106 11.14 -2.02 4.62
CA ALA A 106 11.67 -0.70 4.93
C ALA A 106 12.22 -0.61 6.36
N LEU A 107 11.60 -1.26 7.34
CA LEU A 107 12.10 -1.37 8.71
C LEU A 107 13.47 -2.06 8.77
N PHE A 108 13.66 -3.16 8.02
CA PHE A 108 14.95 -3.85 7.92
C PHE A 108 16.07 -2.96 7.35
N VAL A 109 15.74 -2.02 6.45
CA VAL A 109 16.71 -1.04 5.93
C VAL A 109 17.14 -0.02 6.99
N PHE A 110 16.36 0.18 8.06
CA PHE A 110 16.70 1.08 9.16
C PHE A 110 17.41 0.42 10.34
N ILE A 111 17.38 -0.93 10.45
CA ILE A 111 18.10 -1.62 11.52
C ILE A 111 19.60 -1.36 11.28
N PRO A 112 20.29 -0.67 12.20
CA PRO A 112 21.73 -0.48 12.07
C PRO A 112 22.37 -1.86 12.02
N LYS A 113 23.13 -2.14 10.96
CA LYS A 113 24.02 -3.30 10.97
C LYS A 113 24.92 -3.11 12.19
N LYS A 114 24.78 -3.94 13.22
CA LYS A 114 25.83 -4.08 14.23
C LYS A 114 27.10 -4.41 13.45
N GLN A 115 28.00 -3.43 13.35
CA GLN A 115 29.35 -3.66 12.88
C GLN A 115 30.02 -4.48 13.98
N HIS A 116 30.04 -5.79 13.80
CA HIS A 116 30.93 -6.68 14.52
C HIS A 116 32.31 -6.62 13.85
#